data_AF-A0A7J4YJZ9-F1
#
_entry.id   AF-A0A7J4YJZ9-F1
#
_cell.length_a   1.000
_cell.length_b   1.000
_cell.length_c   1.000
_cell.angle_alpha   90.00
_cell.angle_beta   90.00
_cell.angle_gamma   90.00
#
_symmetry.space_group_name_H-M   'P 1'
#
loop_
_entity.id
_entity.type
_entity.pdbx_description
1 polymer ?
#
loop_
_entity_poly.entity_id
_entity_poly.type
_entity_poly.pdbx_seq_one_letter_code
_entity_poly.pdbx_strand_id
1 'polypeptide(L)'
;MKTTVFKEKPYSEKHIHSLTGKEYYQTMEYPPNHVDVDLVFDIIKEEKLKSRIDQARAYYDSDRVTYEKIKGKLPICLFAGTFGRFCNDALITPSGLVVVDFDKIPVPKMPDVWNMLVNDPYTYAAFLSPSGRGYKAIVRVANNIDNTTHNEYLDALKDHYNSPFWDNSCKGISRACYLSSDPDLYQNRNSIVWTKKISSSPSSPVVIRVKTYAPPYEYEKLLNFLEGGFNKYPMTRGNRHRSSFDRARELAEWGIPQETAFRYLSQFIEPDFSEEEIKREVRNAYKWVNDKGNFGSKYRKI
;
A
#
# COMPACT_ATOMS: atom_id res chain seq x y z
N MET A 1 5.37 -5.00 -24.07
CA MET A 1 5.17 -5.72 -22.77
C MET A 1 3.76 -5.38 -22.31
N LYS A 2 2.95 -6.34 -21.83
CA LYS A 2 1.55 -6.04 -21.45
C LYS A 2 1.44 -5.62 -19.97
N THR A 3 0.59 -4.62 -19.71
CA THR A 3 0.31 -4.06 -18.37
C THR A 3 -1.20 -3.87 -18.19
N THR A 4 -1.64 -3.60 -16.96
CA THR A 4 -3.06 -3.36 -16.67
C THR A 4 -3.31 -1.90 -16.33
N VAL A 5 -4.27 -1.26 -17.00
CA VAL A 5 -4.72 0.09 -16.69
C VAL A 5 -6.14 0.04 -16.13
N PHE A 6 -6.37 0.76 -15.04
CA PHE A 6 -7.71 1.04 -14.51
C PHE A 6 -8.02 2.53 -14.65
N LYS A 7 -9.30 2.84 -14.83
CA LYS A 7 -9.79 4.24 -14.90
C LYS A 7 -9.45 5.05 -13.64
N GLU A 8 -9.51 4.41 -12.48
CA GLU A 8 -9.07 4.93 -11.17
C GLU A 8 -8.88 3.74 -10.21
N LYS A 9 -8.41 4.01 -8.99
CA LYS A 9 -8.33 2.97 -7.94
C LYS A 9 -9.71 2.46 -7.53
N PRO A 10 -9.79 1.25 -6.97
CA PRO A 10 -11.02 0.80 -6.31
C PRO A 10 -11.51 1.83 -5.28
N TYR A 11 -12.83 2.01 -5.24
CA TYR A 11 -13.49 2.99 -4.39
C TYR A 11 -14.62 2.33 -3.62
N SER A 12 -15.02 2.94 -2.50
CA SER A 12 -16.13 2.46 -1.72
C SER A 12 -17.41 3.17 -2.17
N GLU A 13 -18.42 2.39 -2.55
CA GLU A 13 -19.76 2.88 -2.89
C GLU A 13 -20.73 2.53 -1.77
N LYS A 14 -21.59 3.50 -1.42
CA LYS A 14 -22.61 3.34 -0.40
C LYS A 14 -23.88 2.80 -1.04
N HIS A 15 -24.41 1.72 -0.48
CA HIS A 15 -25.66 1.12 -0.87
C HIS A 15 -26.62 1.09 0.32
N ILE A 16 -27.92 1.00 0.00
CA ILE A 16 -28.98 0.83 0.99
C ILE A 16 -29.63 -0.52 0.70
N HIS A 17 -29.63 -1.41 1.69
CA HIS A 17 -30.24 -2.71 1.56
C HIS A 17 -31.76 -2.56 1.43
N SER A 18 -32.31 -2.96 0.28
CA SER A 18 -33.71 -2.74 -0.11
C SER A 18 -34.74 -3.23 0.92
N LEU A 19 -34.46 -4.34 1.61
CA LEU A 19 -35.37 -4.93 2.60
C LEU A 19 -35.21 -4.41 4.02
N THR A 20 -34.02 -3.89 4.38
CA THR A 20 -33.70 -3.61 5.80
C THR A 20 -33.43 -2.13 6.05
N GLY A 21 -33.33 -1.31 4.99
CA GLY A 21 -32.94 0.10 5.07
C GLY A 21 -31.52 0.32 5.58
N LYS A 22 -30.74 -0.76 5.81
CA LYS A 22 -29.39 -0.67 6.36
C LYS A 22 -28.42 -0.17 5.30
N GLU A 23 -27.63 0.83 5.65
CA GLU A 23 -26.51 1.28 4.82
C GLU A 23 -25.37 0.25 4.88
N TYR A 24 -24.80 -0.07 3.74
CA TYR A 24 -23.58 -0.87 3.63
C TYR A 24 -22.66 -0.30 2.55
N TYR A 25 -21.39 -0.65 2.63
CA TYR A 25 -20.37 -0.17 1.70
C TYR A 25 -19.83 -1.33 0.89
N GLN A 26 -19.79 -1.18 -0.43
CA GLN A 26 -19.21 -2.15 -1.34
C GLN A 26 -17.97 -1.56 -1.99
N THR A 27 -16.89 -2.34 -2.07
CA THR A 27 -15.73 -1.96 -2.86
C THR A 27 -16.04 -2.20 -4.33
N MET A 28 -16.03 -1.12 -5.09
CA MET A 28 -16.22 -1.10 -6.53
C MET A 28 -14.87 -0.99 -7.22
N GLU A 29 -14.78 -1.62 -8.37
CA GLU A 29 -13.59 -1.66 -9.21
C GLU A 29 -14.01 -1.53 -10.67
N TYR A 30 -13.29 -0.72 -11.43
CA TYR A 30 -13.47 -0.65 -12.88
C TYR A 30 -12.87 -1.90 -13.55
N PRO A 31 -13.43 -2.39 -14.66
CA PRO A 31 -12.84 -3.51 -15.38
C PRO A 31 -11.38 -3.24 -15.78
N PRO A 32 -10.47 -4.23 -15.64
CA PRO A 32 -9.07 -4.07 -16.01
C PRO A 32 -8.90 -3.94 -17.53
N ASN A 33 -8.17 -2.93 -18.00
CA ASN A 33 -7.82 -2.78 -19.40
C ASN A 33 -6.37 -3.24 -19.65
N HIS A 34 -6.18 -4.24 -20.51
CA HIS A 34 -4.88 -4.85 -20.76
C HIS A 34 -4.24 -4.21 -22.00
N VAL A 35 -3.18 -3.44 -21.80
CA VAL A 35 -2.57 -2.61 -22.86
C VAL A 35 -1.08 -2.90 -23.02
N ASP A 36 -0.50 -2.55 -24.17
CA ASP A 36 0.97 -2.52 -24.23
C ASP A 36 1.50 -1.33 -23.42
N VAL A 37 2.63 -1.53 -22.74
CA VAL A 37 3.28 -0.49 -21.94
C VAL A 37 3.63 0.75 -22.76
N ASP A 38 3.94 0.59 -24.05
CA ASP A 38 4.24 1.72 -24.93
C ASP A 38 3.04 2.69 -25.02
N LEU A 39 1.80 2.19 -25.05
CA LEU A 39 0.60 3.04 -25.00
C LEU A 39 0.51 3.85 -23.68
N VAL A 40 0.95 3.27 -22.56
CA VAL A 40 0.99 3.98 -21.28
C VAL A 40 2.00 5.12 -21.31
N PHE A 41 3.16 4.90 -21.94
CA PHE A 41 4.16 5.94 -22.13
C PHE A 41 3.70 7.03 -23.08
N ASP A 42 3.02 6.68 -24.17
CA ASP A 42 2.41 7.65 -25.10
C ASP A 42 1.39 8.54 -24.37
N ILE A 43 0.54 7.98 -23.50
CA ILE A 43 -0.40 8.75 -22.67
C ILE A 43 0.32 9.80 -21.80
N ILE A 44 1.46 9.43 -21.20
CA ILE A 44 2.24 10.32 -20.33
C ILE A 44 2.97 11.39 -21.15
N LYS A 45 3.64 10.97 -22.24
CA LYS A 45 4.52 11.80 -23.06
C LYS A 45 3.74 12.78 -23.95
N GLU A 46 2.59 12.37 -24.47
CA GLU A 46 1.66 13.24 -25.22
C GLU A 46 0.75 14.06 -24.28
N GLU A 47 1.03 14.05 -22.97
CA GLU A 47 0.33 14.82 -21.95
C GLU A 47 -1.21 14.70 -22.00
N LYS A 48 -1.74 13.50 -22.28
CA LYS A 48 -3.21 13.30 -22.39
C LYS A 48 -3.97 13.64 -21.10
N LEU A 49 -3.28 13.67 -19.97
CA LEU A 49 -3.84 13.98 -18.65
C LEU A 49 -3.49 15.39 -18.15
N LYS A 50 -2.86 16.24 -18.98
CA LYS A 50 -2.28 17.52 -18.57
C LYS A 50 -3.22 18.38 -17.74
N SER A 51 -4.44 18.58 -18.23
CA SER A 51 -5.44 19.43 -17.55
C SER A 51 -5.71 18.97 -16.11
N ARG A 52 -5.87 17.64 -15.89
CA ARG A 52 -6.14 17.10 -14.54
C ARG A 52 -4.90 17.11 -13.66
N ILE A 53 -3.72 16.90 -14.25
CA ILE A 53 -2.43 16.95 -13.54
C ILE A 53 -2.11 18.37 -13.09
N ASP A 54 -2.25 19.36 -13.97
CA ASP A 54 -2.05 20.77 -13.65
C ASP A 54 -3.03 21.24 -12.57
N GLN A 55 -4.30 20.83 -12.67
CA GLN A 55 -5.30 21.10 -11.65
C GLN A 55 -4.90 20.49 -10.29
N ALA A 56 -4.43 19.23 -10.27
CA ALA A 56 -3.96 18.61 -9.03
C ALA A 56 -2.76 19.40 -8.45
N ARG A 57 -1.75 19.69 -9.27
CA ARG A 57 -0.52 20.39 -8.85
C ARG A 57 -0.80 21.78 -8.26
N ALA A 58 -1.80 22.50 -8.76
CA ALA A 58 -2.21 23.80 -8.22
C ALA A 58 -2.61 23.75 -6.73
N TYR A 59 -3.10 22.60 -6.25
CA TYR A 59 -3.48 22.39 -4.86
C TYR A 59 -2.41 21.67 -4.03
N TYR A 60 -1.29 21.26 -4.64
CA TYR A 60 -0.32 20.40 -3.97
C TYR A 60 0.25 21.03 -2.70
N ASP A 61 0.63 22.31 -2.74
CA ASP A 61 1.23 23.00 -1.58
C ASP A 61 0.18 23.72 -0.70
N SER A 62 -0.99 24.05 -1.23
CA SER A 62 -2.02 24.85 -0.55
C SER A 62 -3.16 24.03 0.09
N ASP A 63 -3.62 22.96 -0.57
CA ASP A 63 -4.72 22.11 -0.12
C ASP A 63 -4.48 20.64 -0.51
N ARG A 64 -3.81 19.93 0.40
CA ARG A 64 -3.49 18.51 0.25
C ARG A 64 -4.72 17.62 0.09
N VAL A 65 -5.84 17.99 0.71
CA VAL A 65 -7.07 17.19 0.64
C VAL A 65 -7.65 17.26 -0.76
N THR A 66 -7.69 18.46 -1.35
CA THR A 66 -8.14 18.63 -2.74
C THR A 66 -7.18 18.00 -3.74
N TYR A 67 -5.86 18.10 -3.54
CA TYR A 67 -4.87 17.39 -4.35
C TYR A 67 -5.12 15.88 -4.37
N GLU A 68 -5.24 15.23 -3.21
CA GLU A 68 -5.44 13.77 -3.14
C GLU A 68 -6.80 13.35 -3.71
N LYS A 69 -7.84 14.19 -3.61
CA LYS A 69 -9.14 13.94 -4.28
C LYS A 69 -8.99 13.91 -5.81
N ILE A 70 -8.31 14.90 -6.39
CA ILE A 70 -8.12 14.98 -7.86
C ILE A 70 -7.21 13.84 -8.34
N LYS A 71 -6.06 13.65 -7.68
CA LYS A 71 -5.12 12.56 -7.96
C LYS A 71 -5.77 11.19 -7.85
N GLY A 72 -6.62 10.99 -6.83
CA GLY A 72 -7.35 9.74 -6.62
C GLY A 72 -8.24 9.32 -7.80
N LYS A 73 -8.62 10.28 -8.65
CA LYS A 73 -9.43 10.09 -9.85
C LYS A 73 -8.61 9.96 -11.14
N LEU A 74 -7.28 9.97 -11.06
CA LEU A 74 -6.41 9.69 -12.21
C LEU A 74 -6.41 8.19 -12.53
N PRO A 75 -6.24 7.82 -13.81
CA PRO A 75 -5.96 6.44 -14.19
C PRO A 75 -4.73 5.90 -13.48
N ILE A 76 -4.72 4.60 -13.24
CA ILE A 76 -3.59 3.89 -12.66
C ILE A 76 -3.14 2.79 -13.60
N CYS A 77 -1.84 2.52 -13.61
CA CYS A 77 -1.24 1.37 -14.26
C CYS A 77 -0.65 0.41 -13.20
N LEU A 78 -0.92 -0.89 -13.36
CA LEU A 78 -0.19 -1.97 -12.73
C LEU A 78 0.85 -2.45 -13.73
N PHE A 79 2.06 -1.91 -13.61
CA PHE A 79 3.13 -2.21 -14.56
C PHE A 79 3.63 -3.64 -14.47
N ALA A 80 3.45 -4.32 -13.34
CA ALA A 80 4.01 -5.66 -13.12
C ALA A 80 3.40 -6.76 -14.00
N GLY A 81 2.26 -6.50 -14.66
CA GLY A 81 1.64 -7.49 -15.53
C GLY A 81 0.18 -7.21 -15.87
N THR A 82 -0.45 -8.22 -16.43
CA THR A 82 -1.90 -8.29 -16.64
C THR A 82 -2.58 -8.85 -15.39
N PHE A 83 -3.67 -8.23 -14.96
CA PHE A 83 -4.41 -8.60 -13.75
C PHE A 83 -5.90 -8.77 -14.04
N GLY A 84 -6.50 -9.81 -13.48
CA GLY A 84 -7.94 -10.05 -13.58
C GLY A 84 -8.78 -9.14 -12.68
N ARG A 85 -8.17 -8.61 -11.61
CA ARG A 85 -8.74 -7.61 -10.69
C ARG A 85 -7.64 -6.87 -9.93
N PHE A 86 -7.96 -5.82 -9.20
CA PHE A 86 -7.02 -5.02 -8.42
C PHE A 86 -6.58 -5.73 -7.11
N CYS A 87 -5.81 -6.82 -7.22
CA CYS A 87 -5.14 -7.46 -6.08
C CYS A 87 -3.94 -8.30 -6.51
N ASN A 88 -3.01 -8.56 -5.57
CA ASN A 88 -1.78 -9.33 -5.84
C ASN A 88 -2.06 -10.72 -6.42
N ASP A 89 -3.04 -11.45 -5.87
CA ASP A 89 -3.36 -12.83 -6.25
C ASP A 89 -4.12 -12.94 -7.57
N ALA A 90 -4.33 -11.82 -8.27
CA ALA A 90 -5.03 -11.78 -9.55
C ALA A 90 -4.08 -11.53 -10.74
N LEU A 91 -2.77 -11.64 -10.54
CA LEU A 91 -1.80 -11.61 -11.64
C LEU A 91 -2.08 -12.77 -12.61
N ILE A 92 -2.23 -12.46 -13.89
CA ILE A 92 -2.45 -13.42 -14.97
C ILE A 92 -1.14 -13.67 -15.72
N THR A 93 -0.46 -12.60 -16.15
CA THR A 93 0.81 -12.70 -16.88
C THR A 93 1.77 -11.61 -16.42
N PRO A 94 2.97 -11.96 -15.94
CA PRO A 94 3.97 -10.97 -15.54
C PRO A 94 4.52 -10.23 -16.76
N SER A 95 4.74 -8.93 -16.62
CA SER A 95 5.35 -8.08 -17.66
C SER A 95 6.88 -8.09 -17.62
N GLY A 96 7.47 -8.48 -16.48
CA GLY A 96 8.89 -8.29 -16.19
C GLY A 96 9.26 -6.85 -15.82
N LEU A 97 8.31 -6.05 -15.32
CA LEU A 97 8.55 -4.67 -14.89
C LEU A 97 8.35 -4.48 -13.39
N VAL A 98 9.17 -3.62 -12.78
CA VAL A 98 9.02 -3.11 -11.42
C VAL A 98 9.01 -1.59 -11.48
N VAL A 99 8.13 -0.97 -10.70
CA VAL A 99 8.07 0.49 -10.55
C VAL A 99 8.66 0.87 -9.21
N VAL A 100 9.53 1.87 -9.24
CA VAL A 100 10.09 2.50 -8.05
C VAL A 100 9.67 3.96 -8.01
N ASP A 101 9.26 4.42 -6.83
CA ASP A 101 8.80 5.80 -6.63
C ASP A 101 9.82 6.56 -5.77
N PHE A 102 10.18 7.75 -6.25
CA PHE A 102 10.96 8.75 -5.50
C PHE A 102 10.05 9.94 -5.25
N ASP A 103 9.77 10.25 -3.99
CA ASP A 103 8.78 11.27 -3.62
C ASP A 103 9.36 12.28 -2.62
N LYS A 104 8.69 13.43 -2.51
CA LYS A 104 9.07 14.54 -1.62
C LYS A 104 10.48 15.09 -1.90
N ILE A 105 10.89 15.07 -3.16
CA ILE A 105 12.18 15.61 -3.59
C ILE A 105 12.11 17.15 -3.53
N PRO A 106 13.02 17.82 -2.81
CA PRO A 106 13.14 19.27 -2.85
C PRO A 106 13.48 19.76 -4.27
N VAL A 107 12.91 20.89 -4.72
CA VAL A 107 13.14 21.43 -6.07
C VAL A 107 14.62 21.47 -6.47
N PRO A 108 15.55 21.96 -5.61
CA PRO A 108 16.96 22.03 -5.99
C PRO A 108 17.61 20.65 -6.21
N LYS A 109 16.99 19.58 -5.72
CA LYS A 109 17.47 18.18 -5.84
C LYS A 109 16.79 17.41 -6.96
N MET A 110 15.76 17.95 -7.60
CA MET A 110 15.08 17.31 -8.72
C MET A 110 16.04 17.00 -9.90
N PRO A 111 16.96 17.90 -10.31
CA PRO A 111 17.90 17.59 -11.39
C PRO A 111 18.88 16.47 -11.02
N ASP A 112 19.37 16.44 -9.78
CA ASP A 112 20.29 15.41 -9.29
C ASP A 112 19.64 14.02 -9.36
N VAL A 113 18.40 13.89 -8.88
CA VAL A 113 17.66 12.62 -8.91
C VAL A 113 17.32 12.22 -10.34
N TRP A 114 16.92 13.17 -11.19
CA TRP A 114 16.68 12.89 -12.60
C TRP A 114 17.92 12.34 -13.29
N ASN A 115 19.07 13.00 -13.12
CA ASN A 115 20.35 12.55 -13.68
C ASN A 115 20.75 11.17 -13.16
N MET A 116 20.54 10.88 -11.88
CA MET A 116 20.76 9.54 -11.31
C MET A 116 19.91 8.49 -12.04
N LEU A 117 18.63 8.77 -12.30
CA LEU A 117 17.71 7.82 -12.95
C LEU A 117 18.03 7.60 -14.43
N VAL A 118 18.27 8.65 -15.20
CA VAL A 118 18.48 8.51 -16.66
C VAL A 118 19.85 7.94 -17.01
N ASN A 119 20.86 8.13 -16.15
CA ASN A 119 22.18 7.54 -16.32
C ASN A 119 22.32 6.13 -15.73
N ASP A 120 21.31 5.65 -14.99
CA ASP A 120 21.30 4.29 -14.51
C ASP A 120 21.03 3.31 -15.67
N PRO A 121 21.93 2.34 -15.93
CA PRO A 121 21.77 1.42 -17.05
C PRO A 121 20.54 0.49 -16.92
N TYR A 122 19.97 0.33 -15.72
CA TYR A 122 18.80 -0.50 -15.45
C TYR A 122 17.46 0.25 -15.63
N THR A 123 17.48 1.59 -15.66
CA THR A 123 16.27 2.39 -15.92
C THR A 123 15.75 2.12 -17.34
N TYR A 124 14.61 1.45 -17.43
CA TYR A 124 13.88 1.26 -18.68
C TYR A 124 13.08 2.51 -19.06
N ALA A 125 12.44 3.15 -18.08
CA ALA A 125 11.80 4.44 -18.27
C ALA A 125 11.79 5.24 -16.97
N ALA A 126 11.78 6.57 -17.07
CA ALA A 126 11.61 7.46 -15.93
C ALA A 126 10.75 8.67 -16.30
N PHE A 127 9.89 9.11 -15.39
CA PHE A 127 9.01 10.26 -15.62
C PHE A 127 8.60 10.97 -14.33
N LEU A 128 8.22 12.24 -14.45
CA LEU A 128 7.75 13.11 -13.38
C LEU A 128 6.43 12.60 -12.79
N SER A 129 6.38 12.47 -11.47
CA SER A 129 5.18 11.99 -10.78
C SER A 129 4.03 13.03 -10.82
N PRO A 130 2.77 12.63 -10.53
CA PRO A 130 1.64 13.55 -10.59
C PRO A 130 1.81 14.81 -9.73
N SER A 131 2.54 14.72 -8.61
CA SER A 131 2.81 15.88 -7.73
C SER A 131 3.74 16.92 -8.34
N GLY A 132 4.59 16.54 -9.30
CA GLY A 132 5.73 17.35 -9.72
C GLY A 132 6.84 17.47 -8.66
N ARG A 133 6.80 16.67 -7.57
CA ARG A 133 7.81 16.64 -6.49
C ARG A 133 8.44 15.25 -6.32
N GLY A 134 8.55 14.52 -7.42
CA GLY A 134 8.98 13.14 -7.41
C GLY A 134 9.13 12.59 -8.81
N TYR A 135 9.80 11.46 -8.93
CA TYR A 135 9.93 10.70 -10.16
C TYR A 135 9.48 9.27 -9.94
N LYS A 136 9.03 8.64 -11.02
CA LYS A 136 8.79 7.21 -11.09
C LYS A 136 9.80 6.63 -12.05
N ALA A 137 10.47 5.55 -11.66
CA ALA A 137 11.36 4.82 -12.56
C ALA A 137 10.83 3.39 -12.72
N ILE A 138 10.97 2.86 -13.93
CA ILE A 138 10.57 1.51 -14.29
C ILE A 138 11.83 0.75 -14.63
N VAL A 139 11.98 -0.42 -14.02
CA VAL A 139 13.12 -1.31 -14.20
C VAL A 139 12.63 -2.63 -14.79
N ARG A 140 13.34 -3.15 -15.79
CA ARG A 140 13.11 -4.50 -16.31
C ARG A 140 13.75 -5.51 -15.38
N VAL A 141 13.02 -6.55 -15.01
CA VAL A 141 13.46 -7.61 -14.11
C VAL A 141 13.20 -8.98 -14.73
N ALA A 142 14.07 -9.95 -14.44
CA ALA A 142 13.86 -11.35 -14.83
C ALA A 142 12.84 -12.04 -13.89
N ASN A 143 12.07 -13.02 -14.37
CA ASN A 143 11.30 -13.95 -13.53
C ASN A 143 10.44 -13.34 -12.40
N ASN A 144 9.86 -12.15 -12.61
CA ASN A 144 9.00 -11.47 -11.62
C ASN A 144 7.58 -12.05 -11.61
N ILE A 145 7.45 -13.29 -11.14
CA ILE A 145 6.25 -14.12 -11.32
C ILE A 145 5.23 -14.01 -10.18
N ASP A 146 5.63 -13.49 -9.02
CA ASP A 146 4.78 -13.43 -7.83
C ASP A 146 5.12 -12.24 -6.92
N ASN A 147 4.25 -12.01 -5.93
CA ASN A 147 4.38 -10.90 -5.00
C ASN A 147 5.64 -10.97 -4.12
N THR A 148 6.11 -12.17 -3.78
CA THR A 148 7.31 -12.34 -2.95
C THR A 148 8.52 -11.87 -3.73
N THR A 149 8.72 -12.42 -4.93
CA THR A 149 9.80 -12.09 -5.86
C THR A 149 9.78 -10.60 -6.22
N HIS A 150 8.59 -10.02 -6.43
CA HIS A 150 8.45 -8.58 -6.68
C HIS A 150 9.01 -7.73 -5.54
N ASN A 151 8.73 -8.11 -4.30
CA ASN A 151 9.21 -7.37 -3.14
C ASN A 151 10.72 -7.57 -2.92
N GLU A 152 11.27 -8.75 -3.22
CA GLU A 152 12.73 -8.98 -3.20
C GLU A 152 13.47 -8.10 -4.23
N TYR A 153 12.86 -7.85 -5.39
CA TYR A 153 13.38 -6.89 -6.36
C TYR A 153 13.32 -5.45 -5.85
N LEU A 154 12.19 -5.04 -5.25
CA LEU A 154 12.07 -3.70 -4.66
C LEU A 154 13.11 -3.47 -3.55
N ASP A 155 13.35 -4.45 -2.69
CA ASP A 155 14.35 -4.35 -1.64
C ASP A 155 15.77 -4.27 -2.24
N ALA A 156 16.08 -5.05 -3.28
CA ALA A 156 17.35 -4.97 -4.01
C ALA A 156 17.57 -3.61 -4.70
N LEU A 157 16.53 -3.06 -5.32
CA LEU A 157 16.57 -1.76 -5.98
C LEU A 157 16.69 -0.61 -4.97
N LYS A 158 16.04 -0.72 -3.82
CA LYS A 158 16.17 0.26 -2.74
C LYS A 158 17.63 0.42 -2.30
N ASP A 159 18.31 -0.70 -2.07
CA ASP A 159 19.72 -0.70 -1.70
C ASP A 159 20.62 -0.18 -2.82
N HIS A 160 20.28 -0.47 -4.08
CA HIS A 160 21.02 0.00 -5.26
C HIS A 160 20.93 1.51 -5.44
N TYR A 161 19.71 2.07 -5.46
CA TYR A 161 19.54 3.51 -5.62
C TYR A 161 19.99 4.29 -4.39
N ASN A 162 19.91 3.68 -3.19
CA ASN A 162 20.32 4.26 -1.90
C ASN A 162 19.92 5.74 -1.74
N SER A 163 18.71 6.08 -2.19
CA SER A 163 18.26 7.46 -2.28
C SER A 163 17.47 7.84 -1.03
N PRO A 164 17.72 9.01 -0.43
CA PRO A 164 16.91 9.50 0.69
C PRO A 164 15.46 9.81 0.29
N PHE A 165 15.16 9.82 -1.01
CA PHE A 165 13.84 10.12 -1.56
C PHE A 165 13.02 8.89 -1.91
N TRP A 166 13.53 7.68 -1.65
CA TRP A 166 12.81 6.43 -1.90
C TRP A 166 11.50 6.35 -1.11
N ASP A 167 10.37 6.07 -1.78
CA ASP A 167 9.10 5.80 -1.10
C ASP A 167 9.08 4.37 -0.54
N ASN A 168 9.05 4.25 0.79
CA ASN A 168 8.94 2.96 1.48
C ASN A 168 7.58 2.26 1.28
N SER A 169 6.62 2.92 0.65
CA SER A 169 5.26 2.40 0.42
C SER A 169 5.09 1.67 -0.92
N CYS A 170 6.17 1.32 -1.62
CA CYS A 170 6.16 0.73 -2.96
C CYS A 170 5.84 -0.78 -3.04
N LYS A 171 5.78 -1.50 -1.91
CA LYS A 171 5.60 -2.98 -1.91
C LYS A 171 4.26 -3.42 -2.50
N GLY A 172 4.27 -4.60 -3.13
CA GLY A 172 3.11 -5.25 -3.73
C GLY A 172 3.19 -5.36 -5.25
N ILE A 173 3.00 -6.56 -5.80
CA ILE A 173 3.00 -6.76 -7.26
C ILE A 173 1.84 -6.06 -7.97
N SER A 174 0.68 -5.89 -7.30
CA SER A 174 -0.45 -5.11 -7.81
C SER A 174 -0.35 -3.62 -7.43
N ARG A 175 0.87 -3.07 -7.27
CA ARG A 175 1.05 -1.67 -6.87
C ARG A 175 0.53 -0.71 -7.96
N ALA A 176 -0.44 0.11 -7.56
CA ALA A 176 -0.95 1.19 -8.40
C ALA A 176 0.08 2.28 -8.62
N CYS A 177 0.37 2.56 -9.89
CA CYS A 177 1.08 3.74 -10.34
C CYS A 177 0.09 4.70 -11.01
N TYR A 178 -0.19 5.86 -10.39
CA TYR A 178 -1.00 6.89 -11.04
C TYR A 178 -0.30 7.42 -12.28
N LEU A 179 -1.02 7.48 -13.40
CA LEU A 179 -0.52 8.08 -14.64
C LEU A 179 -0.36 9.59 -14.45
N SER A 180 0.67 10.13 -15.11
CA SER A 180 1.09 11.53 -15.02
C SER A 180 1.04 12.21 -16.39
N SER A 181 1.61 13.39 -16.50
CA SER A 181 1.90 14.07 -17.76
C SER A 181 3.32 14.61 -17.67
N ASP A 182 4.14 14.17 -18.60
CA ASP A 182 5.58 14.46 -18.66
C ASP A 182 6.11 14.28 -20.09
N PRO A 183 6.26 15.38 -20.86
CA PRO A 183 6.80 15.31 -22.21
C PRO A 183 8.28 14.88 -22.24
N ASP A 184 8.98 15.02 -21.12
CA ASP A 184 10.40 14.69 -20.96
C ASP A 184 10.63 13.24 -20.49
N LEU A 185 9.57 12.39 -20.52
CA LEU A 185 9.67 10.97 -20.19
C LEU A 185 10.87 10.32 -20.92
N TYR A 186 11.78 9.80 -20.12
CA TYR A 186 12.95 9.06 -20.58
C TYR A 186 12.56 7.59 -20.83
N GLN A 187 13.02 7.02 -21.94
CA GLN A 187 12.85 5.60 -22.25
C GLN A 187 14.12 5.02 -22.86
N ASN A 188 14.64 3.94 -22.27
CA ASN A 188 15.77 3.17 -22.79
C ASN A 188 15.35 1.72 -23.07
N ARG A 189 15.00 1.44 -24.32
CA ARG A 189 14.60 0.08 -24.76
C ARG A 189 15.71 -0.97 -24.62
N ASN A 190 16.96 -0.52 -24.46
CA ASN A 190 18.16 -1.35 -24.31
C ASN A 190 18.67 -1.41 -22.87
N SER A 191 17.88 -0.97 -21.87
CA SER A 191 18.27 -1.05 -20.45
C SER A 191 18.68 -2.46 -20.02
N ILE A 192 19.61 -2.58 -19.09
CA ILE A 192 20.02 -3.89 -18.59
C ILE A 192 18.86 -4.49 -17.79
N VAL A 193 18.58 -5.78 -18.00
CA VAL A 193 17.59 -6.51 -17.20
C VAL A 193 18.19 -6.78 -15.82
N TRP A 194 17.54 -6.28 -14.79
CA TRP A 194 17.92 -6.48 -13.40
C TRP A 194 17.63 -7.92 -12.96
N THR A 195 18.61 -8.58 -12.35
CA THR A 195 18.51 -9.99 -11.93
C THR A 195 18.72 -10.21 -10.43
N LYS A 196 19.35 -9.25 -9.73
CA LYS A 196 19.64 -9.36 -8.30
C LYS A 196 18.35 -9.32 -7.48
N LYS A 197 18.20 -10.27 -6.56
CA LYS A 197 17.12 -10.29 -5.58
C LYS A 197 17.72 -10.25 -4.19
N ILE A 198 17.14 -9.47 -3.30
CA ILE A 198 17.44 -9.61 -1.87
C ILE A 198 16.35 -10.50 -1.32
N SER A 199 16.67 -11.78 -1.18
CA SER A 199 15.79 -12.67 -0.43
C SER A 199 15.74 -12.14 0.99
N SER A 200 14.54 -11.86 1.48
CA SER A 200 14.31 -11.79 2.92
C SER A 200 14.40 -13.20 3.49
N SER A 201 15.55 -13.86 3.36
CA SER A 201 16.01 -14.80 4.36
C SER A 201 16.25 -13.96 5.61
N PRO A 202 15.82 -14.39 6.80
CA PRO A 202 15.97 -13.60 8.02
C PRO A 202 17.46 -13.53 8.40
N SER A 203 18.19 -12.61 7.77
CA SER A 203 19.48 -12.09 8.23
C SER A 203 19.30 -10.68 8.82
N SER A 204 18.10 -10.37 9.31
CA SER A 204 18.11 -9.80 10.66
C SER A 204 18.78 -10.85 11.54
N PRO A 205 19.58 -10.51 12.57
CA PRO A 205 19.81 -11.48 13.64
C PRO A 205 18.46 -12.10 13.96
N VAL A 206 18.40 -13.41 14.19
CA VAL A 206 17.21 -14.02 14.78
C VAL A 206 17.00 -13.30 16.09
N VAL A 207 16.28 -12.18 16.05
CA VAL A 207 15.58 -11.67 17.20
C VAL A 207 14.55 -12.75 17.32
N ILE A 208 14.84 -13.73 18.17
CA ILE A 208 13.80 -14.47 18.85
C ILE A 208 12.98 -13.36 19.48
N ARG A 209 11.97 -12.86 18.76
CA ARG A 209 11.02 -11.89 19.29
C ARG A 209 10.18 -12.73 20.20
N VAL A 210 10.72 -12.96 21.39
CA VAL A 210 10.01 -13.59 22.49
C VAL A 210 8.74 -12.77 22.61
N LYS A 211 7.59 -13.43 22.42
CA LYS A 211 6.31 -12.79 22.64
C LYS A 211 6.32 -12.22 24.05
N THR A 212 6.38 -10.90 24.15
CA THR A 212 6.33 -10.23 25.44
C THR A 212 4.88 -10.17 25.84
N TYR A 213 4.48 -11.07 26.72
CA TYR A 213 3.17 -11.02 27.33
C TYR A 213 3.22 -10.00 28.47
N ALA A 214 2.23 -9.12 28.51
CA ALA A 214 1.98 -8.35 29.71
C ALA A 214 1.66 -9.33 30.86
N PRO A 215 2.10 -9.07 32.09
CA PRO A 215 1.75 -9.92 33.21
C PRO A 215 0.23 -9.82 33.47
N PRO A 216 -0.45 -10.92 33.86
CA PRO A 216 -1.91 -10.92 34.03
C PRO A 216 -2.46 -9.85 34.97
N TYR A 217 -1.70 -9.47 36.00
CA TYR A 217 -2.08 -8.43 36.96
C TYR A 217 -2.06 -7.01 36.37
N GLU A 218 -1.48 -6.78 35.19
CA GLU A 218 -1.49 -5.48 34.50
C GLU A 218 -2.58 -5.35 33.44
N TYR A 219 -3.30 -6.42 33.10
CA TYR A 219 -4.27 -6.39 31.99
C TYR A 219 -5.33 -5.30 32.18
N GLU A 220 -5.91 -5.15 33.36
CA GLU A 220 -6.92 -4.12 33.63
C GLU A 220 -6.35 -2.70 33.47
N LYS A 221 -5.15 -2.45 34.00
CA LYS A 221 -4.47 -1.16 33.87
C LYS A 221 -4.16 -0.83 32.40
N LEU A 222 -3.68 -1.82 31.64
CA LEU A 222 -3.40 -1.67 30.22
C LEU A 222 -4.68 -1.43 29.40
N LEU A 223 -5.75 -2.16 29.68
CA LEU A 223 -7.04 -1.96 29.01
C LEU A 223 -7.56 -0.54 29.26
N ASN A 224 -7.53 -0.06 30.50
CA ASN A 224 -7.93 1.31 30.84
C ASN A 224 -7.07 2.37 30.16
N PHE A 225 -5.75 2.15 30.07
CA PHE A 225 -4.85 3.03 29.32
C PHE A 225 -5.20 3.06 27.83
N LEU A 226 -5.46 1.90 27.22
CA LEU A 226 -5.74 1.77 25.80
C LEU A 226 -7.11 2.30 25.40
N GLU A 227 -8.09 2.27 26.30
CA GLU A 227 -9.40 2.88 26.08
C GLU A 227 -9.30 4.36 25.70
N GLY A 228 -8.39 5.12 26.34
CA GLY A 228 -8.15 6.52 25.99
C GLY A 228 -7.71 6.72 24.52
N GLY A 229 -7.12 5.69 23.92
CA GLY A 229 -6.70 5.66 22.52
C GLY A 229 -7.73 5.05 21.56
N PHE A 230 -8.83 4.46 22.03
CA PHE A 230 -9.80 3.74 21.19
C PHE A 230 -10.91 4.60 20.60
N ASN A 231 -10.91 5.90 20.88
CA ASN A 231 -11.79 6.88 20.22
C ASN A 231 -11.63 6.88 18.68
N LYS A 232 -10.45 6.53 18.16
CA LYS A 232 -10.18 6.36 16.72
C LYS A 232 -10.76 5.07 16.11
N TYR A 233 -11.20 4.12 16.94
CA TYR A 233 -11.79 2.83 16.54
C TYR A 233 -13.17 2.68 17.17
N PRO A 234 -14.17 3.48 16.76
CA PRO A 234 -15.47 3.47 17.39
C PRO A 234 -16.21 2.15 17.14
N MET A 235 -16.79 1.56 18.19
CA MET A 235 -17.64 0.36 18.12
C MET A 235 -19.08 0.70 17.67
N THR A 236 -19.20 1.64 16.73
CA THR A 236 -20.48 2.05 16.14
C THR A 236 -20.84 1.18 14.96
N ARG A 237 -22.14 1.08 14.70
CA ARG A 237 -22.68 0.32 13.57
C ARG A 237 -22.04 0.77 12.25
N GLY A 238 -21.61 -0.18 11.43
CA GLY A 238 -20.84 0.06 10.20
C GLY A 238 -19.32 0.04 10.37
N ASN A 239 -18.80 0.28 11.58
CA ASN A 239 -17.36 0.27 11.87
C ASN A 239 -16.89 -0.92 12.71
N ARG A 240 -17.81 -1.73 13.26
CA ARG A 240 -17.49 -2.76 14.26
C ARG A 240 -16.46 -3.78 13.81
N HIS A 241 -16.52 -4.32 12.59
CA HIS A 241 -15.51 -5.29 12.12
C HIS A 241 -14.11 -4.70 12.10
N ARG A 242 -13.94 -3.56 11.41
CA ARG A 242 -12.66 -2.87 11.30
C ARG A 242 -12.15 -2.42 12.67
N SER A 243 -13.03 -1.89 13.51
CA SER A 243 -12.68 -1.41 14.85
C SER A 243 -12.32 -2.56 15.80
N SER A 244 -13.02 -3.70 15.74
CA SER A 244 -12.65 -4.91 16.48
C SER A 244 -11.27 -5.42 16.04
N PHE A 245 -10.99 -5.44 14.74
CA PHE A 245 -9.67 -5.79 14.23
C PHE A 245 -8.60 -4.81 14.74
N ASP A 246 -8.82 -3.51 14.59
CA ASP A 246 -7.84 -2.48 14.96
C ASP A 246 -7.61 -2.42 16.48
N ARG A 247 -8.66 -2.56 17.29
CA ARG A 247 -8.55 -2.69 18.75
C ARG A 247 -7.81 -3.97 19.15
N ALA A 248 -8.18 -5.13 18.60
CA ALA A 248 -7.50 -6.40 18.87
C ALA A 248 -6.02 -6.37 18.45
N ARG A 249 -5.69 -5.68 17.36
CA ARG A 249 -4.31 -5.46 16.93
C ARG A 249 -3.52 -4.67 17.97
N GLU A 250 -4.05 -3.54 18.46
CA GLU A 250 -3.37 -2.77 19.51
C GLU A 250 -3.19 -3.59 20.79
N LEU A 251 -4.21 -4.33 21.22
CA LEU A 251 -4.12 -5.22 22.39
C LEU A 251 -3.00 -6.25 22.24
N ALA A 252 -2.91 -6.90 21.07
CA ALA A 252 -1.84 -7.85 20.76
C ALA A 252 -0.45 -7.20 20.74
N GLU A 253 -0.31 -6.01 20.17
CA GLU A 253 0.96 -5.26 20.15
C GLU A 253 1.38 -4.82 21.56
N TRP A 254 0.44 -4.66 22.50
CA TRP A 254 0.70 -4.41 23.93
C TRP A 254 0.87 -5.68 24.77
N GLY A 255 0.89 -6.86 24.15
CA GLY A 255 1.20 -8.12 24.82
C GLY A 255 0.00 -8.76 25.53
N ILE A 256 -1.22 -8.31 25.26
CA ILE A 256 -2.43 -8.90 25.82
C ILE A 256 -2.76 -10.19 25.05
N PRO A 257 -3.02 -11.33 25.72
CA PRO A 257 -3.38 -12.59 25.05
C PRO A 257 -4.68 -12.50 24.26
N GLN A 258 -4.80 -13.33 23.23
CA GLN A 258 -5.97 -13.37 22.34
C GLN A 258 -7.28 -13.59 23.08
N GLU A 259 -7.26 -14.49 24.06
CA GLU A 259 -8.40 -14.79 24.92
C GLU A 259 -8.85 -13.56 25.73
N THR A 260 -7.90 -12.82 26.31
CA THR A 260 -8.19 -11.59 27.06
C THR A 260 -8.74 -10.50 26.16
N ALA A 261 -8.18 -10.32 24.96
CA ALA A 261 -8.69 -9.36 23.98
C ALA A 261 -10.09 -9.71 23.48
N PHE A 262 -10.35 -11.00 23.26
CA PHE A 262 -11.69 -11.48 22.93
C PHE A 262 -12.69 -11.16 24.04
N ARG A 263 -12.40 -11.52 25.30
CA ARG A 263 -13.26 -11.21 26.45
C ARG A 263 -13.56 -9.73 26.58
N TYR A 264 -12.53 -8.89 26.42
CA TYR A 264 -12.70 -7.44 26.45
C TYR A 264 -13.59 -6.93 25.31
N LEU A 265 -13.45 -7.46 24.09
CA LEU A 265 -14.27 -7.05 22.94
C LEU A 265 -15.69 -7.63 22.97
N SER A 266 -15.93 -8.73 23.70
CA SER A 266 -17.27 -9.33 23.83
C SER A 266 -18.31 -8.40 24.46
N GLN A 267 -17.89 -7.33 25.14
CA GLN A 267 -18.81 -6.27 25.60
C GLN A 267 -19.54 -5.55 24.46
N PHE A 268 -19.04 -5.67 23.22
CA PHE A 268 -19.63 -5.04 22.03
C PHE A 268 -20.47 -6.00 21.18
N ILE A 269 -20.80 -7.19 21.69
CA ILE A 269 -21.69 -8.13 21.02
C ILE A 269 -23.08 -7.50 20.91
N GLU A 270 -23.63 -7.56 19.70
CA GLU A 270 -24.95 -7.05 19.37
C GLU A 270 -25.70 -8.06 18.50
N PRO A 271 -27.04 -8.00 18.39
CA PRO A 271 -27.80 -8.90 17.53
C PRO A 271 -27.33 -8.92 16.06
N ASP A 272 -26.78 -7.80 15.59
CA ASP A 272 -26.19 -7.65 14.25
C ASP A 272 -24.66 -7.58 14.23
N PHE A 273 -24.00 -7.98 15.33
CA PHE A 273 -22.56 -8.15 15.42
C PHE A 273 -22.24 -9.24 16.45
N SER A 274 -22.19 -10.47 15.97
CA SER A 274 -22.17 -11.68 16.80
C SER A 274 -20.81 -11.97 17.42
N GLU A 275 -20.82 -12.85 18.42
CA GLU A 275 -19.60 -13.39 19.03
C GLU A 275 -18.63 -13.98 18.00
N GLU A 276 -19.14 -14.72 17.01
CA GLU A 276 -18.32 -15.35 15.96
C GLU A 276 -17.65 -14.32 15.05
N GLU A 277 -18.28 -13.17 14.82
CA GLU A 277 -17.67 -12.07 14.07
C GLU A 277 -16.55 -11.42 14.88
N ILE A 278 -16.74 -11.22 16.19
CA ILE A 278 -15.68 -10.73 17.06
C ILE A 278 -14.51 -11.73 17.10
N LYS A 279 -14.79 -13.03 17.29
CA LYS A 279 -13.75 -14.08 17.25
C LYS A 279 -12.96 -14.05 15.96
N ARG A 280 -13.64 -13.88 14.81
CA ARG A 280 -13.01 -13.79 13.50
C ARG A 280 -12.07 -12.60 13.41
N GLU A 281 -12.52 -11.40 13.79
CA GLU A 281 -11.69 -10.19 13.69
C GLU A 281 -10.51 -10.23 14.68
N VAL A 282 -10.72 -10.75 15.89
CA VAL A 282 -9.65 -10.98 16.86
C VAL A 282 -8.61 -11.96 16.30
N ARG A 283 -9.05 -13.10 15.76
CA ARG A 283 -8.13 -14.09 15.16
C ARG A 283 -7.32 -13.49 14.01
N ASN A 284 -7.97 -12.72 13.14
CA ASN A 284 -7.32 -12.06 12.01
C ASN A 284 -6.27 -11.04 12.49
N ALA A 285 -6.59 -10.23 13.50
CA ALA A 285 -5.67 -9.25 14.06
C ALA A 285 -4.44 -9.92 14.69
N TYR A 286 -4.65 -10.97 15.49
CA TYR A 286 -3.55 -11.70 16.13
C TYR A 286 -2.68 -12.42 15.11
N LYS A 287 -3.27 -13.03 14.08
CA LYS A 287 -2.50 -13.60 12.96
C LYS A 287 -1.62 -12.53 12.31
N TRP A 288 -2.20 -11.39 11.95
CA TRP A 288 -1.47 -10.27 11.34
C TRP A 288 -0.31 -9.76 12.21
N VAL A 289 -0.52 -9.61 13.52
CA VAL A 289 0.51 -9.14 14.45
C VAL A 289 1.62 -10.18 14.61
N ASN A 290 1.27 -11.47 14.68
CA ASN A 290 2.23 -12.57 14.75
C ASN A 290 3.06 -12.69 13.47
N ASP A 291 2.42 -12.61 12.29
CA ASP A 291 3.10 -12.67 10.98
C ASP A 291 4.12 -11.54 10.82
N LYS A 292 3.89 -10.39 11.48
CA LYS A 292 4.83 -9.26 11.53
C LYS A 292 5.80 -9.27 12.70
N GLY A 293 5.70 -10.25 13.61
CA GLY A 293 6.53 -10.33 14.80
C GLY A 293 6.36 -9.14 15.75
N ASN A 294 5.18 -8.54 15.83
CA ASN A 294 4.94 -7.31 16.61
C ASN A 294 4.19 -7.58 17.93
N PHE A 295 3.94 -8.83 18.29
CA PHE A 295 3.25 -9.15 19.54
C PHE A 295 4.06 -8.66 20.74
N GLY A 296 3.44 -7.88 21.63
CA GLY A 296 4.12 -7.31 22.80
C GLY A 296 5.14 -6.21 22.48
N SER A 297 5.30 -5.82 21.22
CA SER A 297 6.30 -4.82 20.80
C SER A 297 6.11 -3.42 21.40
N LYS A 298 4.88 -3.10 21.84
CA LYS A 298 4.54 -1.83 22.49
C LYS A 298 4.49 -1.95 24.02
N TYR A 299 4.57 -3.16 24.57
CA TYR A 299 4.46 -3.36 26.01
C TYR A 299 5.57 -2.61 26.72
N ARG A 300 5.15 -1.79 27.68
CA ARG A 300 5.98 -1.08 28.63
C ARG A 300 5.20 -0.99 29.92
N LYS A 301 5.88 -1.10 31.06
CA LYS A 301 5.25 -0.93 32.36
C LYS A 301 4.67 0.49 32.42
N ILE A 302 3.35 0.57 32.56
CA ILE A 302 2.61 1.82 32.79
C ILE A 302 2.40 1.96 34.28
#